data_AF-A0A1Z4BYM0-F1
#
_entry.id   AF-A0A1Z4BYM0-F1
#
_cell.length_a   1.000
_cell.length_b   1.000
_cell.length_c   1.000
_cell.angle_alpha   90.00
_cell.angle_beta   90.00
_cell.angle_gamma   90.00
#
_symmetry.space_group_name_H-M   'P 1'
#
loop_
_entity.id
_entity.type
_entity.pdbx_description
1 polymer ?
#
loop_
_entity_poly.entity_id
_entity_poly.type
_entity_poly.pdbx_seq_one_letter_code
_entity_poly.pdbx_strand_id
1 'polypeptide(L)'
;MKLPYALIACLALATAPAHARSFSKQEANLMAATIKTLQAYKDAGLDGVMESVSGCYSRLQQSNPVVAKEAEFCIASDLSAFIIDKDVAKANGLPIDPRFTDRARAERAHPILVRAGLAKDPKDSQNYLLARLEKVQRYTAHGIGQEPLETTETETDK
;
A
#
# COMPACT_ATOMS: atom_id res chain seq x y z
N MET A 1 -64.95 8.97 -25.81
CA MET A 1 -64.38 10.12 -26.55
C MET A 1 -63.35 10.81 -25.66
N LYS A 2 -62.17 11.12 -26.22
CA LYS A 2 -61.06 11.96 -25.71
C LYS A 2 -60.01 11.33 -24.77
N LEU A 3 -58.91 10.85 -25.38
CA LEU A 3 -57.50 11.08 -24.96
C LEU A 3 -57.17 12.59 -25.15
N PRO A 4 -56.08 13.21 -24.61
CA PRO A 4 -54.70 12.67 -24.51
C PRO A 4 -53.81 13.24 -23.35
N TYR A 5 -52.48 13.02 -23.49
CA TYR A 5 -51.30 13.51 -22.75
C TYR A 5 -50.78 12.57 -21.65
N ALA A 6 -49.81 11.70 -21.95
CA ALA A 6 -48.37 11.93 -22.18
C ALA A 6 -47.57 11.94 -20.86
N LEU A 7 -46.87 10.83 -20.59
CA LEU A 7 -45.58 10.84 -19.92
C LEU A 7 -44.87 9.52 -20.21
N ILE A 8 -43.96 9.61 -21.18
CA ILE A 8 -42.90 8.65 -21.44
C ILE A 8 -41.94 8.76 -20.25
N ALA A 9 -41.90 7.74 -19.39
CA ALA A 9 -40.78 7.55 -18.47
C ALA A 9 -39.88 6.44 -19.05
N CYS A 10 -39.10 6.81 -20.06
CA CYS A 10 -37.85 6.12 -20.35
C CYS A 10 -36.91 6.41 -19.18
N LEU A 11 -36.73 5.46 -18.27
CA LEU A 11 -35.56 5.41 -17.41
C LEU A 11 -34.83 4.10 -17.67
N ALA A 12 -34.08 4.19 -18.77
CA ALA A 12 -32.74 3.67 -18.93
C ALA A 12 -32.41 2.42 -18.07
N LEU A 13 -32.46 1.28 -18.76
CA LEU A 13 -31.50 0.21 -18.54
C LEU A 13 -30.10 0.73 -18.93
N ALA A 14 -29.55 1.64 -18.13
CA ALA A 14 -28.14 1.99 -18.19
C ALA A 14 -27.44 1.03 -17.24
N THR A 15 -26.98 -0.07 -17.83
CA THR A 15 -25.84 -0.83 -17.33
C THR A 15 -24.88 0.13 -16.65
N ALA A 16 -24.77 0.02 -15.33
CA ALA A 16 -23.68 0.67 -14.62
C ALA A 16 -22.41 0.38 -15.44
N PRO A 17 -21.63 1.38 -15.87
CA PRO A 17 -20.28 1.09 -16.28
C PRO A 17 -19.61 0.61 -15.00
N ALA A 18 -19.63 -0.71 -14.78
CA ALA A 18 -18.77 -1.41 -13.86
C ALA A 18 -17.34 -1.31 -14.41
N HIS A 19 -16.82 -0.09 -14.52
CA HIS A 19 -15.40 0.17 -14.54
C HIS A 19 -14.93 0.10 -13.09
N ALA A 20 -15.15 -1.07 -12.47
CA ALA A 20 -14.32 -1.47 -11.36
C ALA A 20 -12.91 -1.49 -11.93
N ARG A 21 -12.10 -0.48 -11.62
CA ARG A 21 -10.66 -0.51 -11.88
C ARG A 21 -10.17 -1.82 -11.30
N SER A 22 -9.92 -2.82 -12.14
CA SER A 22 -9.41 -4.10 -11.68
C SER A 22 -7.98 -3.82 -11.21
N PHE A 23 -7.78 -3.73 -9.90
CA PHE A 23 -6.43 -3.64 -9.35
C PHE A 23 -5.63 -4.80 -9.91
N SER A 24 -4.43 -4.51 -10.40
CA SER A 24 -3.50 -5.58 -10.74
C SER A 24 -3.26 -6.43 -9.48
N LYS A 25 -3.00 -7.74 -9.64
CA LYS A 25 -2.74 -8.64 -8.50
C LYS A 25 -1.61 -8.13 -7.59
N GLN A 26 -0.69 -7.36 -8.16
CA GLN A 26 0.39 -6.69 -7.45
C GLN A 26 -0.14 -5.57 -6.55
N GLU A 27 -0.95 -4.66 -7.09
CA GLU A 27 -1.57 -3.56 -6.31
C GLU A 27 -2.46 -4.07 -5.18
N ALA A 28 -3.22 -5.14 -5.42
CA ALA A 28 -4.03 -5.78 -4.38
C ALA A 28 -3.16 -6.29 -3.21
N ASN A 29 -1.98 -6.86 -3.48
CA ASN A 29 -1.07 -7.28 -2.42
C ASN A 29 -0.47 -6.09 -1.66
N LEU A 30 -0.06 -5.03 -2.37
CA LEU A 30 0.48 -3.82 -1.75
C LEU A 30 -0.55 -3.16 -0.83
N MET A 31 -1.80 -3.07 -1.29
CA MET A 31 -2.91 -2.53 -0.51
C MET A 31 -3.20 -3.42 0.72
N ALA A 32 -3.25 -4.74 0.55
CA ALA A 32 -3.48 -5.66 1.66
C ALA A 32 -2.37 -5.60 2.73
N ALA A 33 -1.10 -5.49 2.31
CA ALA A 33 0.04 -5.29 3.21
C ALA A 33 -0.10 -3.97 3.99
N THR A 34 -0.51 -2.91 3.30
CA THR A 34 -0.74 -1.59 3.92
C THR A 34 -1.84 -1.65 4.97
N ILE A 35 -3.00 -2.21 4.63
CA ILE A 35 -4.14 -2.36 5.56
C ILE A 35 -3.72 -3.16 6.80
N LYS A 36 -3.00 -4.27 6.62
CA LYS A 36 -2.53 -5.09 7.74
C LYS A 36 -1.58 -4.31 8.66
N THR A 37 -0.70 -3.50 8.07
CA THR A 37 0.26 -2.69 8.84
C THR A 37 -0.46 -1.60 9.64
N LEU A 38 -1.46 -0.96 9.04
CA LEU A 38 -2.30 0.02 9.74
C LEU A 38 -3.11 -0.60 10.87
N GLN A 39 -3.62 -1.82 10.68
CA GLN A 39 -4.31 -2.54 11.75
C GLN A 39 -3.36 -2.83 12.93
N ALA A 40 -2.15 -3.32 12.64
CA ALA A 40 -1.14 -3.55 13.68
C ALA A 40 -0.79 -2.26 14.45
N TYR A 41 -0.72 -1.12 13.75
CA TYR A 41 -0.53 0.19 14.38
C TYR A 41 -1.70 0.58 15.29
N LYS A 42 -2.94 0.38 14.85
CA LYS A 42 -4.13 0.69 15.66
C LYS A 42 -4.21 -0.18 16.91
N ASP A 43 -3.78 -1.44 16.81
CA ASP A 43 -3.89 -2.40 17.91
C ASP A 43 -2.80 -2.20 18.97
N ALA A 44 -1.55 -1.91 18.56
CA ALA A 44 -0.39 -1.90 19.47
C ALA A 44 0.69 -0.86 19.11
N GLY A 45 0.35 0.16 18.33
CA GLY A 45 1.28 1.23 17.95
C GLY A 45 2.46 0.75 17.10
N LEU A 46 3.58 1.49 17.18
CA LEU A 46 4.79 1.19 16.41
C LEU A 46 5.43 -0.16 16.78
N ASP A 47 5.26 -0.62 18.01
CA ASP A 47 5.75 -1.93 18.43
C ASP A 47 4.97 -3.07 17.76
N GLY A 48 3.63 -2.97 17.67
CA GLY A 48 2.81 -3.93 16.92
C GLY A 48 3.14 -3.97 15.43
N VAL A 49 3.42 -2.80 14.84
CA VAL A 49 3.89 -2.70 13.46
C VAL A 49 5.22 -3.45 13.29
N MET A 50 6.18 -3.20 14.18
CA MET A 50 7.50 -3.82 14.08
C MET A 50 7.43 -5.34 14.32
N GLU A 51 6.58 -5.81 15.23
CA GLU A 51 6.33 -7.23 15.44
C GLU A 51 5.78 -7.88 14.15
N SER A 52 4.79 -7.25 13.51
CA SER A 52 4.20 -7.73 12.25
C SER A 52 5.24 -7.84 11.13
N VAL A 53 6.06 -6.80 10.93
CA VAL A 53 7.13 -6.77 9.92
C VAL A 53 8.19 -7.83 10.24
N SER A 54 8.68 -7.89 11.49
CA SER A 54 9.70 -8.84 11.92
C SER A 54 9.23 -10.29 11.77
N GLY A 55 7.98 -10.57 12.14
CA GLY A 55 7.35 -11.86 11.93
C GLY A 55 7.23 -12.23 10.45
N CYS A 56 6.98 -11.25 9.58
CA CYS A 56 6.96 -11.45 8.13
C CYS A 56 8.34 -11.87 7.61
N TYR A 57 9.37 -11.11 7.94
CA TYR A 57 10.75 -11.42 7.55
C TYR A 57 11.26 -12.75 8.13
N SER A 58 10.94 -13.04 9.39
CA SER A 58 11.31 -14.31 10.05
C SER A 58 10.73 -15.52 9.30
N ARG A 59 9.45 -15.46 8.90
CA ARG A 59 8.84 -16.52 8.07
C ARG A 59 9.57 -16.69 6.73
N LEU A 60 9.87 -15.59 6.03
CA LEU A 60 10.61 -15.65 4.77
C LEU A 60 12.03 -16.19 4.93
N GLN A 61 12.68 -15.88 6.05
CA GLN A 61 14.01 -16.41 6.34
C GLN A 61 13.98 -17.93 6.44
N GLN A 62 12.94 -18.49 7.07
CA GLN A 62 12.72 -19.93 7.23
C GLN A 62 12.23 -20.62 5.95
N SER A 63 11.56 -19.89 5.04
CA SER A 63 11.06 -20.44 3.77
C SER A 63 12.17 -20.73 2.75
N ASN A 64 12.16 -21.91 2.14
CA ASN A 64 12.98 -22.22 0.97
C ASN A 64 12.17 -23.03 -0.06
N PRO A 65 11.87 -22.47 -1.26
CA PRO A 65 12.28 -21.16 -1.78
C PRO A 65 11.53 -19.98 -1.14
N VAL A 66 12.10 -18.78 -1.26
CA VAL A 66 11.38 -17.53 -0.94
C VAL A 66 10.50 -17.15 -2.12
N VAL A 67 9.18 -17.14 -1.92
CA VAL A 67 8.24 -16.79 -2.98
C VAL A 67 8.22 -15.27 -3.18
N ALA A 68 8.45 -14.80 -4.41
CA ALA A 68 8.52 -13.38 -4.74
C ALA A 68 7.29 -12.56 -4.28
N LYS A 69 6.09 -13.16 -4.36
CA LYS A 69 4.84 -12.55 -3.88
C LYS A 69 4.86 -12.30 -2.36
N GLU A 70 5.38 -13.24 -1.58
CA GLU A 70 5.44 -13.10 -0.12
C GLU A 70 6.52 -12.11 0.29
N ALA A 71 7.66 -12.11 -0.42
CA ALA A 71 8.68 -11.07 -0.29
C ALA A 71 8.09 -9.67 -0.54
N GLU A 72 7.34 -9.50 -1.63
CA GLU A 72 6.70 -8.22 -1.96
C GLU A 72 5.70 -7.78 -0.88
N PHE A 73 4.94 -8.71 -0.30
CA PHE A 73 4.03 -8.40 0.80
C PHE A 73 4.78 -7.91 2.06
N CYS A 74 5.86 -8.59 2.47
CA CYS A 74 6.64 -8.19 3.64
C CYS A 74 7.35 -6.84 3.42
N ILE A 75 7.86 -6.60 2.21
CA ILE A 75 8.49 -5.32 1.83
C ILE A 75 7.47 -4.18 1.87
N ALA A 76 6.27 -4.40 1.32
CA ALA A 76 5.21 -3.40 1.37
C ALA A 76 4.81 -3.07 2.82
N SER A 77 4.78 -4.07 3.69
CA SER A 77 4.50 -3.86 5.12
C SER A 77 5.60 -3.03 5.81
N ASP A 78 6.88 -3.29 5.52
CA ASP A 78 8.02 -2.52 6.06
C ASP A 78 8.02 -1.06 5.53
N LEU A 79 7.66 -0.86 4.26
CA LEU A 79 7.49 0.48 3.70
C LEU A 79 6.33 1.24 4.35
N SER A 80 5.19 0.58 4.57
CA SER A 80 4.06 1.19 5.30
C SER A 80 4.45 1.56 6.73
N ALA A 81 5.21 0.70 7.42
CA ALA A 81 5.71 0.95 8.77
C ALA A 81 6.55 2.22 8.84
N PHE A 82 7.46 2.39 7.88
CA PHE A 82 8.26 3.61 7.75
C PHE A 82 7.42 4.87 7.56
N ILE A 83 6.39 4.79 6.72
CA ILE A 83 5.52 5.94 6.43
C ILE A 83 4.72 6.31 7.67
N ILE A 84 4.15 5.32 8.37
CA ILE A 84 3.42 5.52 9.62
C ILE A 84 4.31 6.20 10.67
N ASP A 85 5.51 5.68 10.90
CA ASP A 85 6.45 6.27 11.86
C ASP A 85 6.80 7.71 11.51
N LYS A 86 7.12 7.97 10.24
CA LYS A 86 7.45 9.32 9.76
C LYS A 86 6.29 10.30 9.98
N ASP A 87 5.05 9.90 9.72
CA ASP A 87 3.88 10.76 9.89
C ASP A 87 3.59 11.01 11.38
N VAL A 88 3.70 9.98 12.22
CA VAL A 88 3.54 10.08 13.67
C VAL A 88 4.63 10.96 14.29
N ALA A 89 5.88 10.73 13.91
CA ALA A 89 7.03 11.50 14.36
C ALA A 89 6.87 12.98 14.00
N LYS A 90 6.49 13.27 12.75
CA LYS A 90 6.19 14.63 12.30
C LYS A 90 5.04 15.28 13.07
N ALA A 91 3.93 14.56 13.28
CA ALA A 91 2.76 15.09 13.97
C ALA A 91 3.02 15.42 15.44
N ASN A 92 3.94 14.71 16.08
CA ASN A 92 4.25 14.87 17.50
C ASN A 92 5.56 15.61 17.77
N GLY A 93 6.28 16.06 16.73
CA GLY A 93 7.59 16.70 16.88
C GLY A 93 8.67 15.75 17.45
N LEU A 94 8.55 14.46 17.19
CA LEU A 94 9.46 13.41 17.65
C LEU A 94 10.46 13.02 16.55
N PRO A 95 11.62 12.46 16.92
CA PRO A 95 12.49 11.82 15.95
C PRO A 95 11.86 10.53 15.40
N ILE A 96 12.22 10.17 14.16
CA ILE A 96 11.91 8.88 13.54
C ILE A 96 12.55 7.76 14.38
N ASP A 97 11.81 6.68 14.64
CA ASP A 97 12.35 5.54 15.38
C ASP A 97 13.47 4.87 14.56
N PRO A 98 14.66 4.60 15.16
CA PRO A 98 15.79 3.98 14.47
C PRO A 98 15.45 2.69 13.70
N ARG A 99 14.44 1.95 14.15
CA ARG A 99 13.95 0.70 13.53
C ARG A 99 13.35 0.93 12.13
N PHE A 100 12.86 2.13 11.84
CA PHE A 100 12.20 2.44 10.57
C PHE A 100 13.05 3.27 9.62
N THR A 101 14.32 3.53 9.93
CA THR A 101 15.22 4.26 9.03
C THR A 101 15.43 3.57 7.67
N ASP A 102 15.77 4.35 6.64
CA ASP A 102 16.10 3.83 5.31
C ASP A 102 17.20 2.77 5.35
N ARG A 103 18.20 2.97 6.21
CA ARG A 103 19.29 2.01 6.43
C ARG A 103 18.78 0.70 7.02
N ALA A 104 18.05 0.76 8.14
CA ALA A 104 17.54 -0.44 8.80
C ALA A 104 16.62 -1.24 7.87
N ARG A 105 15.78 -0.55 7.09
CA ARG A 105 14.91 -1.15 6.08
C ARG A 105 15.72 -1.83 4.97
N ALA A 106 16.74 -1.16 4.43
CA ALA A 106 17.59 -1.74 3.40
C ALA A 106 18.33 -3.00 3.89
N GLU A 107 18.87 -2.96 5.12
CA GLU A 107 19.54 -4.08 5.78
C GLU A 107 18.61 -5.29 5.95
N ARG A 108 17.34 -5.06 6.34
CA ARG A 108 16.33 -6.13 6.43
C ARG A 108 15.89 -6.68 5.07
N ALA A 109 15.63 -5.79 4.10
CA ALA A 109 15.01 -6.16 2.84
C ALA A 109 15.98 -6.82 1.84
N HIS A 110 17.24 -6.38 1.82
CA HIS A 110 18.24 -6.84 0.84
C HIS A 110 18.38 -8.38 0.74
N PRO A 111 18.62 -9.13 1.83
CA PRO A 111 18.80 -10.58 1.73
C PRO A 111 17.55 -11.31 1.23
N ILE A 112 16.35 -10.79 1.53
CA ILE A 112 15.09 -11.35 1.04
C ILE A 112 14.88 -11.06 -0.44
N LEU A 113 15.15 -9.82 -0.87
CA LEU A 113 15.04 -9.41 -2.27
C LEU A 113 15.95 -10.24 -3.18
N VAL A 114 17.19 -10.50 -2.75
CA VAL A 114 18.13 -11.35 -3.48
C VAL A 114 17.63 -12.78 -3.57
N ARG A 115 17.23 -13.38 -2.44
CA ARG A 115 16.71 -14.76 -2.40
C ARG A 115 15.42 -14.95 -3.20
N ALA A 116 14.59 -13.92 -3.29
CA ALA A 116 13.36 -13.91 -4.08
C ALA A 116 13.61 -13.69 -5.59
N GLY A 117 14.86 -13.41 -6.01
CA GLY A 117 15.19 -13.07 -7.38
C GLY A 117 14.67 -11.70 -7.82
N LEU A 118 14.35 -10.82 -6.87
CA LEU A 118 13.79 -9.48 -7.11
C LEU A 118 14.86 -8.38 -7.16
N ALA A 119 16.04 -8.66 -6.64
CA ALA A 119 17.21 -7.81 -6.75
C ALA A 119 18.50 -8.65 -6.89
N LYS A 120 19.56 -8.06 -7.45
CA LYS A 120 20.86 -8.73 -7.58
C LYS A 120 21.90 -8.23 -6.58
N ASP A 121 21.82 -6.96 -6.20
CA ASP A 121 22.82 -6.29 -5.37
C ASP A 121 22.15 -5.22 -4.48
N PRO A 122 22.90 -4.56 -3.58
CA PRO A 122 22.35 -3.53 -2.70
C PRO A 122 21.73 -2.34 -3.45
N LYS A 123 22.32 -1.93 -4.58
CA LYS A 123 21.82 -0.81 -5.40
C LYS A 123 20.49 -1.17 -6.05
N ASP A 124 20.39 -2.38 -6.59
CA ASP A 124 19.15 -2.91 -7.17
C ASP A 124 18.05 -3.05 -6.11
N SER A 125 18.42 -3.47 -4.89
CA SER A 125 17.49 -3.52 -3.76
C SER A 125 16.97 -2.15 -3.37
N GLN A 126 17.85 -1.13 -3.35
CA GLN A 126 17.46 0.25 -3.07
C GLN A 126 16.52 0.79 -4.15
N ASN A 127 16.83 0.56 -5.43
CA ASN A 127 15.97 0.93 -6.56
C ASN A 127 14.60 0.25 -6.46
N TYR A 128 14.59 -1.04 -6.09
CA TYR A 128 13.35 -1.79 -5.87
C TYR A 128 12.48 -1.13 -4.80
N LEU A 129 13.06 -0.82 -3.63
CA LEU A 129 12.36 -0.18 -2.52
C LEU A 129 11.79 1.19 -2.91
N LEU A 130 12.59 2.03 -3.58
CA LEU A 130 12.16 3.36 -4.05
C LEU A 130 10.98 3.25 -5.01
N ALA A 131 11.01 2.32 -5.96
CA ALA A 131 9.93 2.11 -6.92
C ALA A 131 8.61 1.66 -6.28
N ARG A 132 8.63 1.10 -5.06
CA ARG A 132 7.43 0.69 -4.31
C ARG A 132 6.99 1.75 -3.30
N LEU A 133 7.91 2.58 -2.82
CA LEU A 133 7.63 3.57 -1.78
C LEU A 133 6.47 4.49 -2.16
N GLU A 134 6.47 5.06 -3.37
CA GLU A 134 5.38 5.96 -3.82
C GLU A 134 4.01 5.28 -3.84
N LYS A 135 3.97 4.01 -4.28
CA LYS A 135 2.71 3.25 -4.34
C LYS A 135 2.18 2.96 -2.94
N VAL A 136 3.06 2.51 -2.04
CA VAL A 136 2.72 2.21 -0.65
C VAL A 136 2.33 3.48 0.11
N GLN A 137 2.99 4.61 -0.18
CA GLN A 137 2.66 5.90 0.41
C GLN A 137 1.21 6.32 0.10
N ARG A 138 0.78 6.18 -1.16
CA ARG A 138 -0.61 6.46 -1.53
C ARG A 138 -1.59 5.63 -0.70
N TYR A 139 -1.40 4.31 -0.62
CA TYR A 139 -2.30 3.45 0.16
C TYR A 139 -2.25 3.74 1.67
N THR A 140 -1.10 4.17 2.18
CA THR A 140 -0.91 4.42 3.61
C THR A 140 -1.59 5.75 4.01
N ALA A 141 -1.42 6.80 3.22
CA ALA A 141 -2.07 8.10 3.45
C ALA A 141 -3.61 8.01 3.43
N HIS A 142 -4.18 7.21 2.52
CA HIS A 142 -5.63 6.97 2.48
C HIS A 142 -6.15 6.18 3.69
N GLY A 143 -5.35 5.30 4.28
CA GLY A 143 -5.75 4.48 5.42
C GLY A 143 -5.62 5.18 6.79
N ILE A 144 -4.86 6.27 6.88
CA ILE A 144 -4.67 7.10 8.08
C ILE A 144 -5.65 8.31 8.10
N GLY A 145 -6.48 8.47 7.06
CA GLY A 145 -7.54 9.48 7.03
C GLY A 145 -7.11 10.87 6.57
N GLN A 146 -6.06 10.99 5.74
CA GLN A 146 -5.57 12.30 5.28
C GLN A 146 -6.05 12.77 3.90
N GLU A 147 -6.81 11.98 3.13
CA GLU A 147 -7.44 12.49 1.91
C GLU A 147 -8.52 11.52 1.40
N PRO A 148 -9.72 12.00 0.99
CA PRO A 148 -10.55 11.25 0.07
C PRO A 148 -9.73 10.94 -1.18
N LEU A 149 -10.03 9.85 -1.87
CA LEU A 149 -9.57 9.68 -3.26
C LEU A 149 -10.18 10.82 -4.09
N GLU A 150 -9.54 11.99 -4.13
CA GLU A 150 -9.89 13.04 -5.06
C GLU A 150 -9.58 12.52 -6.46
N THR A 151 -10.66 12.18 -7.17
CA THR A 151 -10.66 12.05 -8.62
C THR A 151 -10.38 13.43 -9.19
N THR A 152 -9.11 13.75 -9.41
CA THR A 152 -8.72 14.99 -10.09
C THR A 152 -9.17 14.91 -11.54
N GLU A 153 -10.34 15.50 -11.85
CA GLU A 153 -10.61 16.01 -13.18
C GLU A 153 -10.66 17.54 -13.07
N THR A 154 -9.54 18.18 -13.41
CA THR A 154 -9.55 19.53 -13.95
C THR A 154 -10.31 19.49 -15.27
N GLU A 155 -11.56 19.89 -15.20
CA GLU A 155 -12.39 20.34 -16.30
C GLU A 155 -11.64 21.45 -17.05
N THR A 156 -11.10 21.14 -18.23
CA THR A 156 -10.83 22.15 -19.25
C THR A 156 -11.79 21.87 -20.38
N ASP A 157 -12.96 22.48 -20.25
CA ASP A 157 -13.93 22.57 -21.33
C ASP A 157 -13.40 23.50 -22.44
N LYS A 158 -13.90 23.25 -23.64
CA LYS A 158 -13.45 23.78 -24.94
C LYS A 158 -13.35 25.30 -25.06
#